data_AF-A0A2C9LVG0-F1
#
_entry.id   AF-A0A2C9LVG0-F1
#
_cell.length_a   1.000
_cell.length_b   1.000
_cell.length_c   1.000
_cell.angle_alpha   90.00
_cell.angle_beta   90.00
_cell.angle_gamma   90.00
#
_symmetry.space_group_name_H-M   'P 1'
#
loop_
_entity.id
_entity.type
_entity.pdbx_description
1 polymer ?
#
loop_
_entity_poly.entity_id
_entity_poly.type
_entity_poly.pdbx_seq_one_letter_code
_entity_poly.pdbx_strand_id
1 'polypeptide(L)'
;MCRTNGKSCSVIEDRQEDRYSISTSQTVAHELAHGLSARHDGENNLCNASERYILGSSDAEKTPGTEYNPWLFSPCSVSYITSFLKKKLSSSRGYTCLVYAVEASADIPDVSDKLLGQVIKPDQQCQQFYGNDSFFCRVSNTTR
;
A
#
# COMPACT_ATOMS: atom_id res chain seq x y z
N MET A 1 12.06 -9.36 -5.51
CA MET A 1 12.04 -10.34 -4.40
C MET A 1 13.08 -11.47 -4.56
N CYS A 2 13.65 -11.97 -3.44
CA CYS A 2 14.55 -13.15 -3.32
C CYS A 2 15.93 -13.08 -3.99
N ARG A 3 16.35 -11.89 -4.41
CA ARG A 3 17.71 -11.62 -4.87
C ARG A 3 18.51 -11.01 -3.72
N THR A 4 19.71 -11.51 -3.47
CA THR A 4 20.58 -11.09 -2.37
C THR A 4 21.62 -10.05 -2.80
N ASN A 5 21.52 -9.51 -4.02
CA ASN A 5 22.45 -8.54 -4.61
C ASN A 5 21.92 -7.10 -4.54
N GLY A 6 21.10 -6.78 -3.53
CA GLY A 6 20.48 -5.47 -3.38
C GLY A 6 19.30 -5.19 -4.32
N LYS A 7 18.98 -6.05 -5.30
CA LYS A 7 17.81 -5.85 -6.19
C LYS A 7 16.46 -6.24 -5.58
N SER A 8 16.41 -6.47 -4.27
CA SER A 8 15.20 -6.86 -3.55
C SER A 8 14.94 -5.87 -2.42
N CYS A 9 14.92 -4.59 -2.77
CA CYS A 9 14.65 -3.46 -1.90
C CYS A 9 13.72 -2.48 -2.60
N SER A 10 13.06 -1.65 -1.80
CA SER A 10 12.27 -0.50 -2.25
C SER A 10 12.63 0.68 -1.37
N VAL A 11 12.49 1.90 -1.89
CA VAL A 11 12.70 3.14 -1.16
C VAL A 11 11.36 3.87 -1.11
N ILE A 12 10.93 4.22 0.09
CA ILE A 12 9.68 4.93 0.33
C ILE A 12 10.02 6.29 0.89
N GLU A 13 9.53 7.34 0.25
CA GLU A 13 9.60 8.69 0.77
C GLU A 13 8.41 8.90 1.72
N ASP A 14 8.68 9.00 3.02
CA ASP A 14 7.70 9.50 3.99
C ASP A 14 7.89 11.01 4.10
N ARG A 15 7.05 11.78 3.38
CA ARG A 15 7.20 13.24 3.34
C ARG A 15 6.86 13.82 4.71
N GLN A 16 7.67 14.75 5.21
CA GLN A 16 7.48 15.37 6.53
C GLN A 16 6.22 16.25 6.66
N GLU A 17 5.66 16.69 5.53
CA GLU A 17 4.32 17.30 5.49
C GLU A 17 3.21 16.25 5.64
N ASP A 18 3.52 14.96 5.42
CA ASP A 18 2.62 13.78 5.41
C ASP A 18 3.06 12.65 6.39
N ARG A 19 3.65 12.99 7.56
CA ARG A 19 4.21 12.00 8.51
C ARG A 19 3.24 10.83 8.75
N TYR A 20 3.58 9.58 8.42
CA TYR A 20 2.71 8.41 8.65
C TYR A 20 1.29 8.53 8.05
N SER A 21 1.20 9.13 6.87
CA SER A 21 -0.04 9.21 6.14
C SER A 21 -0.54 7.83 5.65
N ILE A 22 -1.86 7.69 5.50
CA ILE A 22 -2.49 6.57 4.78
C ILE A 22 -1.85 6.40 3.38
N SER A 23 -1.43 7.50 2.75
CA SER A 23 -0.75 7.46 1.45
C SER A 23 0.57 6.67 1.52
N THR A 24 1.38 6.84 2.58
CA THR A 24 2.64 6.10 2.74
C THR A 24 2.40 4.59 2.76
N SER A 25 1.34 4.12 3.43
CA SER A 25 0.99 2.69 3.44
C SER A 25 0.61 2.15 2.05
N GLN A 26 -0.07 2.97 1.24
CA GLN A 26 -0.40 2.63 -0.15
C GLN A 26 0.84 2.60 -1.03
N THR A 27 1.77 3.55 -0.85
CA THR A 27 3.07 3.56 -1.53
C THR A 27 3.91 2.34 -1.16
N VAL A 28 3.94 1.95 0.13
CA VAL A 28 4.61 0.70 0.56
C VAL A 28 4.03 -0.51 -0.17
N ALA A 29 2.70 -0.63 -0.24
CA ALA A 29 2.04 -1.73 -0.94
C ALA A 29 2.33 -1.71 -2.46
N HIS A 30 2.34 -0.51 -3.07
CA HIS A 30 2.67 -0.29 -4.48
C HIS A 30 4.08 -0.79 -4.82
N GLU A 31 5.08 -0.31 -4.08
CA GLU A 31 6.48 -0.67 -4.33
C GLU A 31 6.78 -2.15 -3.99
N LEU A 32 6.10 -2.71 -2.98
CA LEU A 32 6.20 -4.12 -2.67
C LEU A 32 5.67 -4.99 -3.82
N ALA A 33 4.56 -4.57 -4.45
CA ALA A 33 3.98 -5.27 -5.59
C ALA A 33 4.89 -5.26 -6.82
N HIS A 34 5.62 -4.17 -7.09
CA HIS A 34 6.70 -4.16 -8.08
C HIS A 34 7.80 -5.18 -7.74
N GLY A 35 8.15 -5.30 -6.46
CA GLY A 35 9.06 -6.35 -5.96
C GLY A 35 8.58 -7.78 -6.25
N LEU A 36 7.26 -7.96 -6.35
CA LEU A 36 6.54 -9.19 -6.73
C LEU A 36 6.20 -9.25 -8.24
N SER A 37 6.86 -8.43 -9.05
CA SER A 37 6.76 -8.41 -10.51
C SER A 37 5.46 -7.84 -11.11
N ALA A 38 4.62 -7.20 -10.29
CA ALA A 38 3.47 -6.46 -10.80
C ALA A 38 3.91 -5.18 -11.54
N ARG A 39 3.11 -4.79 -12.53
CA ARG A 39 3.29 -3.60 -13.38
C ARG A 39 2.15 -2.63 -13.14
N HIS A 40 2.31 -1.37 -13.54
CA HIS A 40 1.23 -0.40 -13.47
C HIS A 40 0.02 -0.87 -14.26
N ASP A 41 -1.18 -0.63 -13.73
CA ASP A 41 -2.41 -0.80 -14.50
C ASP A 41 -2.38 0.19 -15.68
N GLY A 42 -2.78 -0.27 -16.86
CA GLY A 42 -2.66 0.48 -18.11
C GLY A 42 -1.31 0.33 -18.82
N GLU A 43 -0.29 -0.27 -18.18
CA GLU A 43 1.00 -0.55 -18.81
C GLU A 43 0.97 -1.88 -19.58
N ASN A 44 0.56 -1.83 -20.86
CA ASN A 44 0.48 -2.98 -21.76
C ASN A 44 -0.33 -4.16 -21.17
N ASN A 45 -1.42 -3.85 -20.47
CA ASN A 45 -2.32 -4.82 -19.87
C ASN A 45 -3.77 -4.33 -19.96
N LEU A 46 -4.72 -5.19 -19.55
CA LEU A 46 -6.15 -4.96 -19.72
C LEU A 46 -6.79 -4.11 -18.60
N CYS A 47 -6.05 -3.81 -17.53
CA CYS A 47 -6.56 -3.05 -16.40
C CYS A 47 -6.39 -1.56 -16.65
N ASN A 48 -7.35 -0.74 -16.21
CA ASN A 48 -7.34 0.69 -16.47
C ASN A 48 -6.65 1.43 -15.33
N ALA A 49 -5.67 2.28 -15.66
CA ALA A 49 -4.99 3.14 -14.69
C ALA A 49 -5.97 4.02 -13.90
N SER A 50 -7.07 4.45 -14.51
CA SER A 50 -8.06 5.34 -13.89
C SER A 50 -9.00 4.64 -12.90
N GLU A 51 -8.91 3.31 -12.73
CA GLU A 51 -9.71 2.56 -11.74
C GLU A 51 -9.15 2.66 -10.32
N ARG A 52 -7.99 3.30 -10.13
CA ARG A 52 -7.41 3.64 -8.81
C ARG A 52 -7.11 2.42 -7.93
N TYR A 53 -6.81 1.27 -8.53
CA TYR A 53 -6.20 0.15 -7.81
C TYR A 53 -4.80 0.52 -7.29
N ILE A 54 -4.21 -0.31 -6.41
CA ILE A 54 -2.90 -0.03 -5.81
C ILE A 54 -1.81 0.30 -6.86
N LEU A 55 -1.84 -0.33 -8.03
CA LEU A 55 -0.92 -0.05 -9.15
C LEU A 55 -1.53 0.81 -10.28
N GLY A 56 -2.68 1.42 -10.03
CA GLY A 56 -3.29 2.41 -10.93
C GLY A 56 -2.67 3.80 -10.79
N SER A 57 -3.26 4.77 -11.48
CA SER A 57 -2.86 6.18 -11.39
C SER A 57 -3.30 6.78 -10.06
N SER A 58 -2.37 7.47 -9.38
CA SER A 58 -2.64 8.26 -8.17
C SER A 58 -3.50 9.49 -8.43
N ASP A 59 -3.48 10.00 -9.66
CA ASP A 59 -4.12 11.28 -10.03
C ASP A 59 -5.57 11.10 -10.52
N ALA A 60 -6.04 9.86 -10.60
CA ALA A 60 -7.38 9.57 -11.06
C ALA A 60 -8.44 9.92 -10.00
N GLU A 61 -9.52 10.59 -10.44
CA GLU A 61 -10.63 10.99 -9.58
C GLU A 61 -11.44 9.79 -9.10
N LYS A 62 -11.92 9.86 -7.86
CA LYS A 62 -12.83 8.87 -7.29
C LYS A 62 -14.17 8.89 -8.04
N THR A 63 -14.53 7.78 -8.65
CA THR A 63 -15.82 7.56 -9.33
C THR A 63 -16.69 6.54 -8.58
N PRO A 64 -18.03 6.53 -8.80
CA PRO A 64 -18.89 5.49 -8.25
C PRO A 64 -18.40 4.09 -8.64
N GLY A 65 -18.22 3.20 -7.67
CA GLY A 65 -17.70 1.86 -7.86
C GLY A 65 -16.17 1.70 -7.74
N THR A 66 -15.41 2.80 -7.63
CA THR A 66 -13.94 2.77 -7.41
C THR A 66 -13.54 3.24 -6.02
N GLU A 67 -14.49 3.34 -5.09
CA GLU A 67 -14.27 3.93 -3.77
C GLU A 67 -13.25 3.14 -2.95
N TYR A 68 -13.24 1.81 -3.12
CA TYR A 68 -12.39 0.89 -2.36
C TYR A 68 -11.19 0.35 -3.14
N ASN A 69 -11.10 0.64 -4.44
CA ASN A 69 -9.99 0.19 -5.27
C ASN A 69 -8.61 0.62 -4.75
N PRO A 70 -8.43 1.79 -4.10
CA PRO A 70 -7.13 2.18 -3.55
C PRO A 70 -6.55 1.25 -2.47
N TRP A 71 -7.32 0.27 -1.98
CA TRP A 71 -6.88 -0.76 -1.04
C TRP A 71 -6.89 -2.18 -1.65
N LEU A 72 -7.08 -2.29 -2.97
CA LEU A 72 -7.18 -3.55 -3.69
C LEU A 72 -6.15 -3.62 -4.83
N PHE A 73 -5.70 -4.84 -5.14
CA PHE A 73 -4.98 -5.11 -6.38
C PHE A 73 -5.97 -5.36 -7.52
N SER A 74 -5.68 -4.80 -8.69
CA SER A 74 -6.41 -5.11 -9.93
C SER A 74 -6.26 -6.60 -10.30
N PRO A 75 -7.14 -7.13 -11.16
CA PRO A 75 -6.97 -8.48 -11.72
C PRO A 75 -5.60 -8.69 -12.41
N CYS A 76 -5.04 -7.66 -13.05
CA CYS A 76 -3.74 -7.71 -13.70
C CYS A 76 -2.62 -7.84 -12.67
N SER A 77 -2.65 -7.01 -11.63
CA SER A 77 -1.71 -7.08 -10.50
C SER A 77 -1.75 -8.45 -9.82
N VAL A 78 -2.94 -8.98 -9.53
CA VAL A 78 -3.13 -10.32 -8.95
C VAL A 78 -2.53 -11.40 -9.86
N SER A 79 -2.74 -11.30 -11.17
CA SER A 79 -2.18 -12.25 -12.15
C SER A 79 -0.64 -12.22 -12.16
N TYR A 80 -0.03 -11.03 -12.13
CA TYR A 80 1.42 -10.89 -12.07
C TYR A 80 2.02 -11.46 -10.79
N ILE A 81 1.47 -11.08 -9.64
CA ILE A 81 1.93 -11.56 -8.32
C ILE A 81 1.80 -13.09 -8.26
N THR A 82 0.65 -13.62 -8.66
CA THR A 82 0.41 -15.08 -8.64
C THR A 82 1.38 -15.82 -9.56
N SER A 83 1.60 -15.32 -10.77
CA SER A 83 2.54 -15.91 -11.73
C SER A 83 3.97 -15.87 -11.21
N PHE A 84 4.37 -14.76 -10.59
CA PHE A 84 5.68 -14.62 -9.96
C PHE A 84 5.86 -15.64 -8.83
N LEU A 85 4.89 -15.75 -7.91
CA LEU A 85 4.94 -16.69 -6.79
C LEU A 85 5.02 -18.14 -7.30
N LYS A 86 4.17 -18.54 -8.24
CA LYS A 86 4.22 -19.88 -8.86
C LYS A 86 5.62 -20.19 -9.43
N LYS A 87 6.23 -19.24 -10.14
CA LYS A 87 7.59 -19.40 -10.69
C LYS A 87 8.68 -19.41 -9.62
N LYS A 88 8.52 -18.68 -8.52
CA LYS A 88 9.53 -18.64 -7.44
C LYS A 88 9.49 -19.89 -6.58
N LEU A 89 8.30 -20.35 -6.24
CA LEU A 89 8.07 -21.50 -5.39
C LEU A 89 8.48 -22.82 -6.07
N SER A 90 8.64 -22.87 -7.39
CA SER A 90 9.19 -24.04 -8.10
C SER A 90 10.69 -24.25 -7.92
N SER A 91 11.40 -23.31 -7.27
CA SER A 91 12.83 -23.42 -6.98
C SER A 91 13.08 -23.51 -5.48
N SER A 92 14.02 -24.35 -5.04
CA SER A 92 14.36 -24.48 -3.60
C SER A 92 14.73 -23.14 -2.98
N ARG A 93 15.52 -22.30 -3.68
CA ARG A 93 15.88 -20.96 -3.21
C ARG A 93 14.66 -20.05 -3.02
N GLY A 94 13.74 -20.05 -3.98
CA GLY A 94 12.54 -19.21 -3.89
C GLY A 94 11.57 -19.69 -2.82
N TYR A 95 11.45 -21.01 -2.66
CA TYR A 95 10.69 -21.62 -1.56
C TYR A 95 11.28 -21.22 -0.20
N THR A 96 12.59 -21.39 0.01
CA THR A 96 13.24 -21.02 1.27
C THR A 96 13.09 -19.54 1.60
N CYS A 97 13.15 -18.66 0.58
CA CYS A 97 13.05 -17.21 0.74
C CYS A 97 11.66 -16.72 1.17
N LEU A 98 10.58 -17.38 0.73
CA LEU A 98 9.21 -16.88 0.89
C LEU A 98 8.32 -17.70 1.83
N VAL A 99 8.68 -18.97 2.09
CA VAL A 99 7.80 -19.89 2.83
C VAL A 99 8.25 -20.10 4.27
N TYR A 100 9.56 -20.13 4.55
CA TYR A 100 9.99 -20.21 5.93
C TYR A 100 9.67 -18.90 6.63
N ALA A 101 8.70 -18.96 7.54
CA ALA A 101 8.43 -17.87 8.45
C ALA A 101 9.69 -17.63 9.30
N VAL A 102 10.13 -16.38 9.32
CA VAL A 102 11.00 -15.89 10.38
C VAL A 102 10.11 -15.52 11.55
N GLU A 103 10.52 -15.87 12.77
CA GLU A 103 9.89 -15.34 13.98
C GLU A 103 9.90 -13.81 13.88
N ALA A 104 8.72 -13.19 14.03
CA ALA A 104 8.64 -11.74 14.06
C ALA A 104 9.45 -11.23 15.25
N SER A 105 10.23 -10.15 15.06
CA SER A 105 10.95 -9.54 16.18
C SER A 105 9.94 -9.12 17.25
N ALA A 106 10.29 -9.31 18.51
CA ALA A 106 9.52 -8.81 19.65
C ALA A 106 9.37 -7.26 19.63
N ASP A 107 10.22 -6.57 18.87
CA ASP A 107 10.15 -5.12 18.68
C ASP A 107 9.05 -4.68 17.69
N ILE A 108 8.46 -5.61 16.93
CA ILE A 108 7.38 -5.31 15.98
C ILE A 108 6.04 -5.50 16.71
N PRO A 109 5.27 -4.43 16.94
CA PRO A 109 3.99 -4.54 17.62
C PRO A 109 2.98 -5.30 16.76
N ASP A 110 2.22 -6.20 17.40
CA ASP A 110 1.04 -6.78 16.78
C ASP A 110 -0.08 -5.73 16.73
N VAL A 111 -0.50 -5.41 15.50
CA VAL A 111 -1.58 -4.47 15.20
C VAL A 111 -2.71 -5.13 14.40
N SER A 112 -2.71 -6.47 14.33
CA SER A 112 -3.67 -7.23 13.52
C SER A 112 -5.12 -7.09 13.98
N ASP A 113 -5.34 -6.73 15.24
CA ASP A 113 -6.65 -6.52 15.86
C ASP A 113 -7.15 -5.06 15.78
N LYS A 114 -6.35 -4.15 15.21
CA LYS A 114 -6.62 -2.71 15.21
C LYS A 114 -6.72 -2.16 13.79
N LEU A 115 -7.78 -1.41 13.53
CA LEU A 115 -7.87 -0.57 12.35
C LEU A 115 -7.09 0.72 12.57
N LEU A 116 -6.45 1.25 11.52
CA LEU A 116 -5.65 2.47 11.60
C LEU A 116 -6.43 3.64 12.23
N GLY A 117 -7.70 3.82 11.85
CA GLY A 117 -8.57 4.86 12.41
C GLY A 117 -8.94 4.68 13.89
N GLN A 118 -8.74 3.50 14.48
CA GLN A 118 -8.88 3.27 15.91
C GLN A 118 -7.63 3.71 16.69
N VAL A 119 -6.47 3.72 16.02
CA VAL A 119 -5.17 4.08 16.63
C VAL A 119 -4.84 5.55 16.41
N ILE A 120 -5.12 6.07 15.22
CA ILE A 120 -4.82 7.45 14.80
C ILE A 120 -6.13 8.21 14.61
N LYS A 121 -6.43 9.12 15.54
CA LYS A 121 -7.67 9.91 15.54
C LYS A 121 -7.70 10.93 14.38
N PRO A 122 -8.88 11.45 14.00
CA PRO A 122 -9.00 12.39 12.87
C PRO A 122 -8.09 13.62 12.96
N ASP A 123 -7.98 14.27 14.12
CA ASP A 123 -7.06 15.42 14.29
C ASP A 123 -5.60 15.01 14.06
N GLN A 124 -5.20 13.83 14.55
CA GLN A 124 -3.84 13.32 14.38
C GLN A 124 -3.55 13.01 12.91
N GLN A 125 -4.52 12.50 12.15
CA GLN A 125 -4.39 12.33 10.71
C GLN A 125 -4.20 13.69 10.03
N CYS A 126 -4.96 14.72 10.40
CA CYS A 126 -4.75 16.08 9.85
C CYS A 126 -3.36 16.63 10.21
N GLN A 127 -2.88 16.40 11.43
CA GLN A 127 -1.53 16.82 11.85
C GLN A 127 -0.42 16.11 11.08
N GLN A 128 -0.65 14.85 10.74
CA GLN A 128 0.22 14.04 9.92
C GLN A 128 0.33 14.59 8.50
N PHE A 129 -0.79 14.95 7.87
CA PHE A 129 -0.90 15.44 6.48
C PHE A 129 -0.65 16.94 6.25
N TYR A 130 -0.84 17.77 7.28
CA TYR A 130 -0.83 19.23 7.11
C TYR A 130 -0.04 19.94 8.22
N GLY A 131 0.71 19.18 9.03
CA GLY A 131 1.52 19.70 10.13
C GLY A 131 0.77 19.89 11.45
N ASN A 132 1.53 20.02 12.54
CA ASN A 132 1.05 19.93 13.93
C ASN A 132 -0.10 20.89 14.32
N ASP A 133 -0.23 22.02 13.63
CA ASP A 133 -1.27 23.03 13.91
C ASP A 133 -2.63 22.70 13.24
N SER A 134 -2.67 21.63 12.43
CA SER A 134 -3.88 21.21 11.72
C SER A 134 -4.81 20.35 12.56
N PHE A 135 -6.09 20.36 12.24
CA PHE A 135 -7.14 19.61 12.95
C PHE A 135 -8.27 19.22 12.01
N PHE A 136 -9.09 18.25 12.43
CA PHE A 136 -10.23 17.80 11.66
C PHE A 136 -11.31 18.89 11.60
N CYS A 137 -11.78 19.21 10.39
CA CYS A 137 -12.87 20.16 10.17
C CYS A 137 -14.17 19.66 10.82
N ARG A 138 -14.51 20.22 11.99
CA ARG A 138 -15.77 19.93 12.68
C ARG A 138 -16.84 20.85 12.13
N VAL A 139 -17.88 20.28 11.54
CA VAL A 139 -19.09 21.04 11.22
C VAL A 139 -19.75 21.43 12.55
N SER A 140 -19.73 22.71 12.91
CA SER A 140 -20.59 23.19 13.98
C SER A 140 -22.01 23.20 13.43
N ASN A 141 -22.93 22.44 14.02
CA ASN A 141 -24.36 22.59 13.78
C ASN A 141 -24.83 23.92 14.38
N THR A 142 -24.39 25.05 13.83
CA THR A 142 -25.15 26.29 13.93
C THR A 142 -26.18 26.24 12.83
N THR A 143 -27.33 25.66 13.16
CA THR A 143 -28.59 25.97 12.48
C THR A 143 -28.74 27.49 12.47
N ARG A 144 -28.80 28.09 11.29
CA ARG A 144 -29.24 29.46 11.09
C ARG A 144 -30.59 29.43 10.38
#